data_AF-X1SKN9-F1
#
_entry.id   AF-X1SKN9-F1
#
_cell.length_a   1.000
_cell.length_b   1.000
_cell.length_c   1.000
_cell.angle_alpha   90.00
_cell.angle_beta   90.00
_cell.angle_gamma   90.00
#
_symmetry.space_group_name_H-M   'P 1'
#
loop_
_entity.id
_entity.type
_entity.pdbx_description
1 polymer ?
#
loop_
_entity_poly.entity_id
_entity_poly.type
_entity_poly.pdbx_seq_one_letter_code
_entity_poly.pdbx_strand_id
1 'polypeptide(L)' 'YLDVRFDYPYTFWISAYFINDGPDPVEIAINYPDERFTINPKETVTVNRSGAQERIAVIFYVCERGKTASVRITGEY' A
#
# COMPACT_ATOMS: atom_id res chain seq x y z
N TYR A 1 -21.65 15.85 12.54
CA TYR A 1 -20.22 15.83 12.20
C TYR A 1 -19.95 14.47 11.59
N LEU A 2 -19.53 14.42 10.33
CA LEU A 2 -19.25 13.16 9.62
C LEU A 2 -17.78 12.82 9.88
N ASP A 3 -17.50 11.74 10.62
CA ASP A 3 -16.12 11.29 10.83
C ASP A 3 -15.74 10.34 9.68
N VAL A 4 -15.15 10.91 8.64
CA VAL A 4 -14.71 10.21 7.42
C VAL A 4 -13.60 9.17 7.65
N ARG A 5 -13.14 8.99 8.89
CA ARG A 5 -12.21 7.90 9.27
C ARG A 5 -12.94 6.62 9.66
N PHE A 6 -14.24 6.69 9.97
CA PHE A 6 -15.01 5.55 10.47
C PHE A 6 -16.35 5.35 9.75
N ASP A 7 -16.86 6.38 9.07
CA ASP A 7 -18.08 6.28 8.28
C ASP A 7 -17.81 6.10 6.78
N TYR A 8 -18.70 5.34 6.17
CA TYR A 8 -18.85 5.11 4.73
C TYR A 8 -18.48 6.35 3.90
N PRO A 9 -17.61 6.22 2.86
CA PRO A 9 -17.23 4.98 2.16
C PRO A 9 -15.85 4.40 2.51
N TYR A 10 -15.14 4.90 3.54
CA TYR A 10 -13.74 4.54 3.79
C TYR A 10 -13.58 3.40 4.81
N THR A 11 -13.78 2.15 4.36
CA THR A 11 -13.43 0.97 5.17
C THR A 11 -11.94 0.66 5.03
N PHE A 12 -11.18 0.73 6.13
CA PHE A 12 -9.77 0.36 6.12
C PHE A 12 -9.56 -1.12 5.79
N TRP A 13 -8.53 -1.39 4.98
CA TRP A 13 -8.22 -2.76 4.55
C TRP A 13 -7.48 -3.54 5.65
N ILE A 14 -7.79 -4.82 5.77
CA ILE A 14 -7.06 -5.75 6.64
C ILE A 14 -5.82 -6.28 5.91
N SER A 15 -5.95 -6.58 4.62
CA SER A 15 -4.87 -7.09 3.78
C SER A 15 -4.76 -6.29 2.49
N ALA A 16 -3.55 -6.23 1.95
CA ALA A 16 -3.28 -5.67 0.64
C ALA A 16 -2.23 -6.52 -0.10
N TYR A 17 -2.47 -6.73 -1.38
CA TYR A 17 -1.60 -7.45 -2.30
C TYR A 17 -1.03 -6.47 -3.31
N PHE A 18 0.30 -6.36 -3.35
CA PHE A 18 1.04 -5.44 -4.19
C PHE A 18 1.81 -6.20 -5.25
N ILE A 19 1.65 -5.80 -6.51
CA ILE A 19 2.41 -6.35 -7.64
C ILE A 19 3.07 -5.19 -8.38
N ASN A 20 4.39 -5.23 -8.54
CA ASN A 20 5.08 -4.26 -9.40
C ASN A 20 5.13 -4.80 -10.84
N ASP A 21 4.19 -4.33 -11.67
CA ASP A 21 4.14 -4.62 -13.11
C ASP A 21 5.13 -3.76 -13.92
N GLY A 22 5.79 -2.80 -13.28
CA GLY A 22 6.74 -1.87 -13.90
C GLY A 22 8.15 -2.42 -14.08
N PRO A 23 8.99 -1.72 -14.87
CA PRO A 23 10.36 -2.15 -15.16
C PRO A 23 11.37 -1.81 -14.06
N ASP A 24 11.09 -0.84 -13.18
CA ASP A 24 12.00 -0.43 -12.10
C ASP A 24 11.44 -0.74 -10.70
N PRO A 25 12.29 -0.87 -9.67
CA PRO A 25 11.84 -1.00 -8.28
C PRO A 25 11.02 0.20 -7.80
N VAL A 26 10.20 -0.04 -6.78
CA VAL A 26 9.35 0.95 -6.13
C VAL A 26 9.45 0.82 -4.61
N GLU A 27 9.43 1.95 -3.91
CA GLU A 27 9.24 1.99 -2.47
C GLU A 27 7.75 2.18 -2.13
N ILE A 28 7.23 1.32 -1.27
CA ILE A 28 5.88 1.41 -0.71
C ILE A 28 5.97 1.66 0.79
N ALA A 29 5.13 2.55 1.30
CA ALA A 29 4.95 2.76 2.74
C ALA A 29 3.47 2.63 3.10
N ILE A 30 3.16 2.10 4.29
CA ILE A 30 1.78 1.88 4.74
C ILE A 30 1.55 2.65 6.03
N ASN A 31 0.54 3.51 6.03
CA ASN A 31 0.14 4.44 7.11
C ASN A 31 1.20 5.50 7.48
N TYR A 32 2.49 5.14 7.49
CA TYR A 32 3.61 5.99 7.84
C TYR A 32 4.59 6.10 6.67
N PRO A 33 4.92 7.31 6.18
CA PRO A 33 5.74 7.50 4.96
C PRO A 33 7.22 7.17 5.13
N ASP A 34 7.68 7.01 6.36
CA ASP A 34 9.03 6.63 6.77
C ASP A 34 9.22 5.10 6.88
N GLU A 35 8.15 4.34 7.08
CA GLU A 35 8.18 2.87 7.10
C GLU A 35 8.07 2.28 5.70
N ARG A 36 9.17 2.36 4.94
CA ARG A 36 9.22 1.92 3.54
C ARG A 36 9.76 0.50 3.37
N PHE A 37 9.24 -0.19 2.38
CA PHE A 37 9.81 -1.42 1.84
C PHE A 37 9.85 -1.37 0.31
N THR A 38 10.82 -2.06 -0.27
CA THR A 38 11.01 -2.10 -1.72
C THR A 38 10.26 -3.28 -2.34
N ILE A 39 9.64 -3.05 -3.50
CA ILE A 39 9.09 -4.09 -4.38
C ILE A 39 9.84 -4.04 -5.71
N ASN A 40 10.55 -5.10 -6.04
CA ASN A 40 11.29 -5.21 -7.31
C ASN A 40 10.35 -5.47 -8.49
N PRO A 41 10.81 -5.26 -9.74
CA PRO A 41 10.03 -5.60 -10.93
C PRO A 41 9.55 -7.06 -10.90
N LYS A 42 8.25 -7.27 -11.17
CA LYS A 42 7.55 -8.57 -11.11
C LYS A 42 7.49 -9.21 -9.72
N GLU A 43 7.97 -8.50 -8.69
CA GLU A 43 7.82 -8.96 -7.31
C GLU A 43 6.41 -8.71 -6.83
N THR A 44 6.01 -9.58 -5.92
CA THR A 44 4.73 -9.55 -5.24
C THR A 44 4.98 -9.49 -3.75
N VAL A 45 4.30 -8.56 -3.08
CA VAL A 45 4.31 -8.46 -1.62
C VAL A 45 2.88 -8.49 -1.09
N THR A 46 2.66 -9.29 -0.06
CA THR A 46 1.39 -9.33 0.68
C THR A 46 1.59 -8.72 2.05
N VAL A 47 0.75 -7.75 2.40
CA VAL A 47 0.69 -7.19 3.75
C VAL A 47 -0.61 -7.62 4.39
N ASN A 48 -0.52 -8.15 5.60
CA ASN A 48 -1.67 -8.60 6.38
C ASN A 48 -1.60 -7.98 7.79
N ARG A 49 -2.66 -7.26 8.16
CA ARG A 49 -2.85 -6.61 9.46
C ARG A 49 -3.96 -7.30 10.28
N SER A 50 -4.25 -8.57 10.01
CA SER A 50 -5.18 -9.38 10.80
C SER A 50 -4.74 -9.40 12.27
N GLY A 51 -5.64 -8.95 13.17
CA GLY A 51 -5.35 -8.85 14.60
C GLY A 51 -4.46 -7.67 15.02
N ALA A 52 -4.02 -6.84 14.07
CA ALA A 52 -3.29 -5.62 14.38
C ALA A 52 -4.25 -4.53 14.90
N GLN A 53 -3.73 -3.66 15.77
CA GLN A 53 -4.48 -2.50 16.28
C GLN A 53 -4.82 -1.50 15.17
N GLU A 54 -3.94 -1.39 14.16
CA GLU A 54 -4.10 -0.46 13.04
C GLU A 54 -4.28 -1.24 11.72
N ARG A 55 -5.30 -0.84 10.95
CA ARG A 55 -5.59 -1.34 9.60
C ARG A 55 -4.88 -0.49 8.54
N ILE A 56 -4.94 -0.92 7.29
CA ILE A 56 -4.35 -0.18 6.17
C ILE A 56 -5.29 0.97 5.78
N ALA A 57 -4.84 2.21 6.02
CA ALA A 57 -5.60 3.42 5.75
C ALA A 57 -5.00 4.25 4.61
N VAL A 58 -3.67 4.29 4.51
CA VAL A 58 -2.94 5.09 3.51
C VAL A 58 -1.80 4.27 2.93
N ILE A 59 -1.61 4.40 1.61
CA ILE A 59 -0.47 3.81 0.89
C ILE A 59 0.31 4.94 0.23
N PHE A 60 1.60 5.00 0.52
CA PHE A 60 2.55 5.86 -0.16
C PHE A 60 3.30 5.06 -1.20
N TYR A 61 3.53 5.67 -2.36
CA TYR A 61 4.24 5.08 -3.49
C TYR A 61 5.32 6.06 -3.96
N VAL A 62 6.56 5.61 -4.07
CA VAL A 62 7.68 6.41 -4.58
C VAL A 62 8.50 5.58 -5.55
N CYS A 63 8.76 6.15 -6.72
CA CYS A 63 9.72 5.64 -7.69
C CYS A 63 10.87 6.64 -7.82
N GLU A 64 12.09 6.16 -7.99
CA GLU A 64 13.26 7.02 -8.11
C GLU A 64 13.15 7.98 -9.31
N ARG A 65 13.81 9.14 -9.21
CA ARG A 65 13.78 10.15 -10.27
C ARG A 65 14.37 9.58 -11.57
N GLY A 66 13.59 9.66 -12.65
CA GLY A 66 13.99 9.15 -13.96
C GLY A 66 13.71 7.65 -14.17
N LYS A 67 13.08 7.00 -13.19
CA LYS A 67 12.59 5.62 -13.27
C LYS A 67 11.09 5.58 -13.49
N THR A 68 10.57 4.42 -13.87
CA THR A 68 9.13 4.18 -14.02
C THR A 68 8.74 2.88 -13.35
N ALA A 69 7.72 2.92 -12.51
CA ALA A 69 7.09 1.72 -11.96
C ALA A 69 5.57 1.80 -12.10
N SER A 70 4.91 0.64 -12.14
CA SER A 70 3.45 0.51 -12.18
C SER A 70 3.06 -0.51 -11.14
N VAL A 71 2.30 -0.11 -10.12
CA VAL A 71 1.93 -1.00 -9.03
C VAL A 71 0.43 -1.26 -9.06
N ARG A 72 0.08 -2.54 -9.12
CA ARG A 72 -1.29 -3.00 -8.93
C ARG A 72 -1.49 -3.36 -7.47
N ILE A 73 -2.57 -2.83 -6.88
CA ILE A 73 -2.88 -3.03 -5.47
C ILE A 73 -4.31 -3.55 -5.35
N THR A 74 -4.47 -4.70 -4.70
CA THR A 74 -5.78 -5.26 -4.33
C THR A 74 -5.90 -5.25 -2.82
N GLY A 75 -6.96 -4.62 -2.29
CA GLY A 75 -7.24 -4.58 -0.86
C GLY A 75 -8.44 -5.42 -0.46
N GLU A 76 -8.41 -6.00 0.74
CA GLU A 76 -9.52 -6.77 1.33
C GLU A 76 -9.84 -6.25 2.75
N TYR A 77 -11.11 -6.34 3.17
CA TYR A 77 -11.67 -5.69 4.36
C TYR A 77 -12.01 -6.61 5.53
#